data_AF-Q8ZVN1-F1
#
_entry.id   AF-Q8ZVN1-F1
#
_cell.length_a   1.000
_cell.length_b   1.000
_cell.length_c   1.000
_cell.angle_alpha   90.00
_cell.angle_beta   90.00
_cell.angle_gamma   90.00
#
_symmetry.space_group_name_H-M   'P 1'
#
loop_
_entity.id
_entity.type
_entity.pdbx_description
1 polymer ?
#
loop_
_entity_poly.entity_id
_entity_poly.type
_entity_poly.pdbx_seq_one_letter_code
_entity_poly.pdbx_strand_id
1 'polypeptide(L)'
;MPFSHTKIVGPAGRYGARYGMGLRRKVTAIEVKQRGKHRCPSCRSLVRLERIAFGIWRCPKCGFTFAGGAWTPQTIMGKALAPEELKEVEAQKAKWKEAVK
;
A
#
# COMPACT_ATOMS: atom_id res chain seq x y z
N MET A 1 -11.43 19.81 3.80
CA MET A 1 -11.80 18.50 4.38
C MET A 1 -11.92 17.51 3.23
N PRO A 2 -11.27 16.33 3.22
CA PRO A 2 -11.61 15.36 2.20
C PRO A 2 -13.06 14.96 2.49
N PHE A 3 -13.93 15.04 1.48
CA PHE A 3 -15.38 14.83 1.56
C PHE A 3 -16.18 16.05 2.07
N SER A 4 -16.36 17.02 1.18
CA SER A 4 -17.13 18.26 1.38
C SER A 4 -18.61 18.05 1.71
N HIS A 5 -19.22 16.92 1.33
CA HIS A 5 -20.67 16.72 1.41
C HIS A 5 -21.17 16.00 2.67
N THR A 6 -20.29 15.40 3.48
CA THR A 6 -20.72 14.60 4.64
C THR A 6 -19.92 14.94 5.88
N LYS A 7 -20.60 15.26 6.98
CA LYS A 7 -19.95 15.70 8.24
C LYS A 7 -19.10 14.61 8.92
N ILE A 8 -19.52 13.34 8.86
CA ILE A 8 -18.88 12.24 9.63
C ILE A 8 -18.46 11.06 8.75
N VAL A 9 -19.34 10.60 7.85
CA VAL A 9 -19.17 9.29 7.17
C VAL A 9 -18.10 9.29 6.07
N GLY A 10 -17.88 10.41 5.38
CA GLY A 10 -16.92 10.50 4.29
C GLY A 10 -17.25 9.54 3.14
N PRO A 11 -16.25 8.80 2.60
CA PRO A 11 -16.43 7.95 1.42
C PRO A 11 -17.35 6.75 1.69
N ALA A 12 -17.50 6.32 2.95
CA ALA A 12 -18.46 5.30 3.34
C ALA A 12 -19.93 5.78 3.29
N GLY A 13 -20.18 7.04 2.92
CA GLY A 13 -21.52 7.56 2.66
C GLY A 13 -22.28 6.75 1.59
N ARG A 14 -21.57 6.10 0.65
CA ARG A 14 -22.15 5.21 -0.36
C ARG A 14 -22.96 4.04 0.20
N TYR A 15 -22.72 3.66 1.45
CA TYR A 15 -23.44 2.58 2.10
C TYR A 15 -24.79 3.02 2.69
N GLY A 16 -25.04 4.33 2.80
CA GLY A 16 -26.24 4.87 3.43
C GLY A 16 -26.35 4.45 4.90
N ALA A 17 -27.53 3.99 5.31
CA ALA A 17 -27.81 3.52 6.67
C ALA A 17 -27.30 2.09 6.96
N ARG A 18 -26.83 1.33 5.96
CA ARG A 18 -26.50 -0.10 6.08
C ARG A 18 -25.20 -0.36 6.85
N TYR A 19 -25.07 -1.59 7.37
CA TYR A 19 -23.88 -2.17 8.04
C TYR A 19 -23.47 -1.57 9.39
N GLY A 20 -24.17 -0.54 9.88
CA GLY A 20 -23.83 0.09 11.15
C GLY A 20 -22.59 1.00 11.09
N MET A 21 -22.34 1.74 12.16
CA MET A 21 -21.36 2.84 12.15
C MET A 21 -19.92 2.37 12.40
N GLY A 22 -19.72 1.32 13.23
CA GLY A 22 -18.39 0.76 13.52
C GLY A 22 -17.68 0.20 12.27
N LEU A 23 -18.40 -0.57 11.44
CA LEU A 23 -17.85 -1.08 10.18
C LEU A 23 -17.55 0.05 9.19
N ARG A 24 -18.46 1.03 9.07
CA ARG A 24 -18.25 2.20 8.19
C ARG A 24 -17.01 3.00 8.58
N ARG A 25 -16.74 3.19 9.88
CA ARG A 25 -15.50 3.86 10.33
C ARG A 25 -14.24 3.11 9.90
N LYS A 26 -14.21 1.78 10.06
CA LYS A 26 -13.07 0.95 9.63
C LYS A 26 -12.84 1.06 8.12
N VAL A 27 -13.91 0.94 7.33
CA VAL A 27 -13.84 1.07 5.86
C VAL A 27 -13.37 2.46 5.45
N THR A 28 -13.91 3.53 6.06
CA THR A 28 -13.45 4.89 5.79
C THR A 28 -11.96 5.05 6.07
N ALA A 29 -11.44 4.54 7.18
CA ALA A 29 -10.02 4.61 7.49
C ALA A 29 -9.15 3.90 6.44
N ILE A 30 -9.61 2.76 5.91
CA ILE A 30 -8.94 2.00 4.86
C ILE A 30 -8.99 2.75 3.53
N GLU A 31 -10.18 3.21 3.11
CA GLU A 31 -10.38 3.88 1.82
C GLU A 31 -9.66 5.23 1.76
N VAL A 32 -9.60 5.98 2.85
CA VAL A 32 -8.86 7.25 2.93
C VAL A 32 -7.37 7.00 2.68
N LYS A 33 -6.79 5.99 3.34
CA LYS A 33 -5.38 5.62 3.13
C LYS A 33 -5.15 5.12 1.71
N GLN A 34 -6.07 4.31 1.17
CA GLN A 34 -5.98 3.77 -0.18
C GLN A 34 -6.01 4.85 -1.27
N ARG A 35 -6.92 5.83 -1.14
CA ARG A 35 -7.08 6.94 -2.10
C ARG A 35 -6.07 8.08 -1.88
N GLY A 36 -5.29 8.02 -0.80
CA GLY A 36 -4.24 8.99 -0.49
C GLY A 36 -3.11 9.01 -1.52
N LYS A 37 -2.32 10.09 -1.50
CA LYS A 37 -1.10 10.17 -2.31
C LYS A 37 0.01 9.39 -1.60
N HIS A 38 0.75 8.59 -2.38
CA HIS A 38 1.87 7.78 -1.93
C HIS A 38 3.10 8.10 -2.79
N ARG A 39 4.30 7.88 -2.25
CA ARG A 39 5.53 8.03 -3.04
C ARG A 39 5.75 6.79 -3.89
N CYS A 40 5.99 6.98 -5.18
CA CYS A 40 6.40 5.88 -6.06
C CYS A 40 7.83 5.42 -5.73
N PRO A 41 8.11 4.10 -5.65
CA PRO A 41 9.46 3.60 -5.38
C PRO A 41 10.47 3.91 -6.50
N SER A 42 10.00 4.01 -7.75
CA SER A 42 10.86 4.28 -8.91
C SER A 42 11.09 5.77 -9.15
N CYS A 43 10.03 6.56 -9.39
CA CYS A 43 10.17 7.98 -9.73
C CYS A 43 10.11 8.93 -8.53
N ARG A 44 9.91 8.43 -7.30
CA ARG A 44 9.82 9.18 -6.02
C ARG A 44 8.77 10.29 -5.97
N SER A 45 8.01 10.48 -7.05
CA SER A 45 6.93 11.46 -7.10
C SER A 45 5.80 11.09 -6.14
N LEU A 46 5.25 12.11 -5.47
CA LEU A 46 4.10 11.98 -4.58
C LEU A 46 2.81 12.01 -5.43
N VAL A 47 2.29 10.83 -5.75
CA VAL A 47 1.14 10.66 -6.64
C VAL A 47 0.08 9.78 -6.01
N ARG A 48 -1.16 9.93 -6.46
CA ARG A 48 -2.19 8.93 -6.17
C ARG A 48 -1.91 7.72 -7.05
N LEU A 49 -1.41 6.65 -6.45
CA LEU A 49 -1.17 5.41 -7.15
C LEU A 49 -2.49 4.76 -7.55
N GLU A 50 -2.50 4.17 -8.73
CA GLU A 50 -3.62 3.39 -9.22
C GLU A 50 -3.51 1.97 -8.67
N ARG A 51 -4.60 1.47 -8.10
CA ARG A 51 -4.66 0.09 -7.65
C ARG A 51 -5.24 -0.75 -8.78
N ILE A 52 -4.42 -1.64 -9.36
CA ILE A 52 -4.86 -2.55 -10.42
C ILE A 52 -5.58 -3.76 -9.79
N ALA A 53 -4.97 -4.36 -8.78
CA ALA A 53 -5.48 -5.55 -8.11
C ALA A 53 -5.19 -5.50 -6.60
N PHE A 54 -5.47 -6.60 -5.89
CA PHE A 54 -4.98 -6.75 -4.52
C PHE A 54 -3.45 -6.79 -4.52
N GLY A 55 -2.81 -5.86 -3.81
CA GLY A 55 -1.35 -5.81 -3.69
C GLY A 55 -0.61 -5.28 -4.93
N ILE A 56 -1.26 -5.09 -6.08
CA ILE A 56 -0.62 -4.58 -7.30
C ILE A 56 -0.96 -3.11 -7.51
N TRP A 57 0.08 -2.28 -7.54
CA TRP A 57 -0.01 -0.82 -7.69
C TRP A 57 0.70 -0.34 -8.95
N ARG A 58 0.12 0.65 -9.63
CA ARG A 58 0.69 1.31 -10.80
C ARG A 58 0.89 2.79 -10.51
N CYS A 59 2.06 3.30 -10.87
CA CYS A 59 2.31 4.73 -10.88
C CYS A 59 1.78 5.34 -12.19
N PRO A 60 0.82 6.29 -12.14
CA PRO A 60 0.32 6.92 -13.36
C PRO A 60 1.37 7.82 -14.04
N LYS A 61 2.38 8.30 -13.30
CA LYS A 61 3.43 9.17 -13.87
C LYS A 61 4.51 8.43 -14.65
N CYS A 62 4.99 7.29 -14.15
CA CYS A 62 6.09 6.55 -14.78
C CYS A 62 5.68 5.18 -15.32
N GLY A 63 4.41 4.78 -15.15
CA GLY A 63 3.91 3.47 -15.59
C GLY A 63 4.39 2.28 -14.76
N PHE A 64 5.35 2.47 -13.84
CA PHE A 64 5.92 1.38 -13.06
C PHE A 64 4.86 0.67 -12.21
N THR A 65 4.79 -0.65 -12.39
CA THR A 65 3.93 -1.57 -11.64
C THR A 65 4.75 -2.27 -10.56
N PHE A 66 4.23 -2.34 -9.34
CA PHE A 66 4.93 -2.96 -8.23
C PHE A 66 3.99 -3.66 -7.26
N ALA A 67 4.54 -4.63 -6.53
CA ALA A 67 3.87 -5.35 -5.46
C ALA A 67 4.00 -4.59 -4.14
N GLY A 68 2.91 -4.57 -3.37
CA GLY A 68 2.79 -3.87 -2.10
C GLY A 68 1.64 -4.42 -1.27
N GLY A 69 1.18 -3.65 -0.29
CA GLY A 69 0.04 -4.06 0.54
C GLY A 69 -1.30 -3.99 -0.19
N ALA A 70 -2.32 -4.66 0.38
CA ALA A 70 -3.66 -4.72 -0.21
C ALA A 70 -4.36 -3.35 -0.31
N TRP A 71 -4.26 -2.52 0.73
CA TRP A 71 -4.93 -1.21 0.83
C TRP A 71 -3.96 -0.03 0.84
N THR A 72 -2.71 -0.27 1.24
CA THR A 72 -1.63 0.72 1.25
C THR A 72 -0.42 0.13 0.53
N PRO A 73 0.25 0.90 -0.35
CA PRO A 73 1.37 0.39 -1.14
C PRO A 73 2.53 -0.13 -0.31
N GLN A 74 2.81 0.51 0.84
CA GLN A 74 3.79 0.04 1.80
C GLN A 74 3.09 -0.30 3.12
N THR A 75 3.27 -1.52 3.60
CA THR A 75 2.82 -1.97 4.92
C THR A 75 3.94 -1.80 5.94
N ILE A 76 3.59 -1.81 7.24
CA ILE A 76 4.58 -1.73 8.31
C ILE A 76 5.50 -2.96 8.26
N MET A 77 4.92 -4.16 8.11
CA MET A 77 5.68 -5.40 7.99
C MET A 77 6.55 -5.44 6.74
N GLY A 78 6.04 -4.97 5.59
CA GLY A 78 6.82 -4.92 4.35
C GLY A 78 8.01 -3.95 4.41
N LYS A 79 7.98 -2.96 5.31
CA LYS A 79 9.14 -2.09 5.57
C LYS A 79 10.16 -2.73 6.50
N ALA A 80 9.72 -3.57 7.44
CA ALA A 80 10.57 -4.18 8.45
C ALA A 80 11.29 -5.42 7.93
N LEU A 81 10.57 -6.34 7.27
CA LEU A 81 11.10 -7.65 6.87
C LEU A 81 12.01 -7.57 5.64
N ALA A 82 11.63 -6.78 4.63
CA ALA A 82 12.33 -6.79 3.34
C ALA A 82 13.84 -6.50 3.44
N PRO A 83 14.32 -5.53 4.26
CA PRO A 83 15.76 -5.30 4.41
C PRO A 83 16.50 -6.44 5.13
N GLU A 84 15.86 -7.09 6.10
CA GLU A 84 16.49 -8.17 6.89
C GLU A 84 16.55 -9.47 6.08
N GLU A 85 15.44 -9.85 5.45
CA GLU A 85 15.36 -11.04 4.60
C GLU A 85 16.35 -10.96 3.43
N LEU A 86 16.52 -9.78 2.81
CA LEU A 86 17.48 -9.59 1.73
C LEU A 86 18.92 -9.83 2.19
N LYS A 87 19.29 -9.36 3.38
CA LYS A 87 20.64 -9.58 3.95
C LYS A 87 20.89 -11.05 4.26
N GLU A 88 19.89 -11.75 4.79
CA GLU A 88 20.00 -13.19 5.08
C GLU A 88 20.17 -14.00 3.79
N VAL A 89 19.38 -13.69 2.77
CA VAL A 89 19.49 -14.33 1.44
C VAL A 89 20.83 -14.04 0.78
N GLU A 90 21.33 -12.80 0.86
CA GLU A 90 22.65 -12.44 0.35
C GLU A 90 23.78 -13.16 1.09
N ALA A 91 23.70 -13.28 2.42
CA ALA A 91 24.66 -14.02 3.23
C ALA A 91 24.66 -15.52 2.90
N GLN A 92 23.47 -16.12 2.70
CA GLN A 92 23.35 -17.51 2.24
C GLN A 92 23.95 -17.70 0.85
N LYS A 93 23.69 -16.78 -0.09
CA LYS A 93 24.30 -16.79 -1.43
C LYS A 93 25.83 -16.69 -1.38
N ALA A 94 26.38 -15.88 -0.48
CA ALA A 94 27.81 -15.75 -0.30
C ALA A 94 28.44 -17.06 0.22
N LYS A 95 27.86 -17.65 1.28
CA LYS A 95 28.28 -18.96 1.80
C LYS A 95 28.22 -20.07 0.75
N TRP A 96 27.15 -20.08 -0.06
CA TRP A 96 27.00 -21.06 -1.14
C TRP A 96 28.07 -20.89 -2.22
N LYS A 97 28.40 -19.65 -2.60
CA LYS A 97 29.49 -19.37 -3.55
C LYS A 97 30.86 -19.81 -3.04
N GLU A 98 31.13 -19.66 -1.75
CA GLU A 98 32.38 -20.12 -1.13
C GLU A 98 32.49 -21.64 -1.09
N ALA A 99 31.39 -22.35 -0.78
CA ALA A 99 31.38 -23.82 -0.72
C ALA A 99 31.50 -24.52 -2.08
N VAL A 100 31.17 -23.83 -3.17
CA VAL A 100 31.27 -24.35 -4.55
C VAL A 100 32.66 -24.13 -5.15
N LYS A 101 33.48 -23.27 -4.53
CA LYS A 101 34.85 -22.95 -4.97
C LYS A 101 35.87 -23.88 -4.32
#